data_AF-A0A3D4BEB7-F1
#
_entry.id   AF-A0A3D4BEB7-F1
#
_cell.length_a   1.000
_cell.length_b   1.000
_cell.length_c   1.000
_cell.angle_alpha   90.00
_cell.angle_beta   90.00
_cell.angle_gamma   90.00
#
_symmetry.space_group_name_H-M   'P 1'
#
loop_
_entity.id
_entity.type
_entity.pdbx_description
1 polymer ?
#
loop_
_entity_poly.entity_id
_entity_poly.type
_entity_poly.pdbx_seq_one_letter_code
_entity_poly.pdbx_strand_id
1 'polypeptide(L)' 'MYFAVNNPEVIFERAQRAGCQHLDEQIVTQPWGERCFYGRDPFGNPFCIVDEMTLFTSNQK' A
#
# COMPACT_ATOMS: atom_id res chain seq x y z
N MET A 1 3.65 9.24 -0.78
CA MET A 1 2.29 9.34 -1.35
C MET A 1 1.44 8.16 -0.88
N TYR A 2 0.12 8.33 -0.76
CA TYR A 2 -0.80 7.29 -0.31
C TYR A 2 -1.78 6.98 -1.44
N PHE A 3 -1.91 5.71 -1.82
CA PHE A 3 -2.81 5.28 -2.89
C PHE A 3 -3.78 4.22 -2.36
N ALA A 4 -5.07 4.56 -2.41
CA ALA A 4 -6.17 3.63 -2.22
C ALA A 4 -6.36 2.78 -3.48
N VAL A 5 -6.33 1.46 -3.34
CA VAL A 5 -6.54 0.54 -4.46
C VAL A 5 -7.44 -0.63 -4.07
N ASN A 6 -8.14 -1.17 -5.05
CA ASN A 6 -9.00 -2.34 -4.88
C ASN A 6 -8.25 -3.68 -4.70
N ASN A 7 -7.00 -3.77 -5.15
CA ASN A 7 -6.22 -5.01 -5.13
C ASN A 7 -4.73 -4.69 -4.82
N PRO A 8 -4.36 -4.56 -3.55
CA PRO A 8 -3.00 -4.24 -3.15
C PRO A 8 -2.00 -5.36 -3.51
N GLU A 9 -2.44 -6.61 -3.65
CA GLU A 9 -1.60 -7.75 -4.06
C GLU A 9 -0.99 -7.54 -5.45
N VAL A 10 -1.81 -7.10 -6.42
CA VAL A 10 -1.35 -6.83 -7.78
C VAL A 10 -0.27 -5.74 -7.80
N ILE A 11 -0.42 -4.71 -6.96
CA ILE A 11 0.56 -3.62 -6.88
C ILE A 11 1.82 -4.09 -6.12
N PHE A 12 1.66 -4.92 -5.10
CA PHE A 12 2.76 -5.51 -4.34
C PHE A 12 3.67 -6.37 -5.23
N GLU A 13 3.09 -7.28 -6.02
CA GLU A 13 3.85 -8.08 -6.99
C GLU A 13 4.58 -7.21 -8.02
N ARG A 14 3.94 -6.14 -8.48
CA ARG A 14 4.56 -5.19 -9.43
C ARG A 14 5.73 -4.45 -8.78
N ALA A 15 5.58 -4.01 -7.53
CA ALA A 15 6.64 -3.35 -6.79
C ALA A 15 7.86 -4.26 -6.58
N GLN A 16 7.63 -5.54 -6.28
CA GLN A 16 8.69 -6.55 -6.18
C GLN A 16 9.43 -6.71 -7.52
N ARG A 17 8.70 -6.87 -8.62
CA ARG A 17 9.31 -7.03 -9.97
C ARG A 17 10.01 -5.77 -10.46
N ALA A 18 9.54 -4.59 -10.05
CA ALA A 18 10.12 -3.30 -10.44
C ALA A 18 11.40 -2.95 -9.69
N GLY A 19 11.80 -3.73 -8.67
CA GLY A 19 12.98 -3.44 -7.87
C GLY A 19 12.80 -2.21 -6.96
N CYS A 20 11.57 -2.00 -6.45
CA CYS A 20 11.31 -0.97 -5.45
C CYS A 20 12.19 -1.19 -4.22
N GLN A 21 12.69 -0.10 -3.63
CA GLN A 21 13.59 -0.11 -2.48
C GLN A 21 12.80 -0.09 -1.18
N HIS A 22 13.35 -0.64 -0.10
CA HIS A 22 12.70 -0.65 1.22
C HIS A 22 11.23 -1.09 1.19
N LEU A 23 10.92 -2.03 0.28
CA LEU A 23 9.60 -2.60 0.14
C LEU A 23 9.34 -3.53 1.32
N ASP A 24 8.19 -3.39 1.98
CA ASP A 24 7.79 -4.33 3.03
C ASP A 24 7.74 -5.76 2.51
N GLU A 25 8.00 -6.74 3.37
CA GLU A 25 8.01 -8.16 2.98
C GLU A 25 6.61 -8.73 2.73
N GLN A 26 5.58 -8.08 3.27
CA GLN A 26 4.20 -8.53 3.21
C GLN A 26 3.22 -7.37 3.34
N ILE A 27 2.02 -7.56 2.79
CA ILE A 27 0.88 -6.67 3.04
C ILE A 27 0.34 -7.00 4.43
N VAL A 28 0.26 -6.01 5.31
CA VAL A 28 -0.13 -6.19 6.71
C VAL A 28 -1.34 -5.35 7.07
N THR A 29 -2.20 -5.91 7.94
CA THR A 29 -3.26 -5.16 8.59
C THR A 29 -2.70 -4.44 9.80
N GLN A 30 -2.82 -3.12 9.81
CA GLN A 30 -2.37 -2.24 10.88
C GLN A 30 -3.30 -2.35 12.10
N PRO A 31 -2.87 -1.93 13.30
CA PRO A 31 -3.70 -1.96 14.51
C PRO A 31 -5.01 -1.16 14.41
N TRP A 32 -5.07 -0.18 13.51
CA TRP A 32 -6.28 0.62 13.23
C TRP A 32 -7.14 0.07 12.08
N GLY A 33 -6.79 -1.09 11.52
CA GLY A 33 -7.61 -1.83 10.55
C GLY A 33 -7.21 -1.67 9.08
N GLU A 34 -6.39 -0.68 8.73
CA GLU A 34 -5.92 -0.51 7.35
C GLU A 34 -5.04 -1.67 6.92
N ARG A 35 -5.26 -2.18 5.71
CA ARG A 35 -4.41 -3.20 5.11
C ARG A 35 -3.52 -2.57 4.06
N CYS A 36 -2.22 -2.51 4.30
CA CYS A 36 -1.30 -1.75 3.45
C CYS A 36 0.12 -2.33 3.40
N PHE A 37 0.93 -1.78 2.50
CA PHE A 37 2.39 -1.94 2.48
C PHE A 37 3.08 -0.63 2.09
N TYR A 38 4.32 -0.49 2.53
CA TYR A 38 5.18 0.65 2.25
C TYR A 38 6.32 0.26 1.32
N GLY A 39 6.84 1.26 0.62
CA GLY A 39 8.04 1.11 -0.19
C GLY A 39 8.55 2.45 -0.69
N ARG A 40 9.70 2.39 -1.38
CA ARG A 40 10.23 3.48 -2.17
C ARG A 40 10.32 3.06 -3.63
N ASP A 41 9.90 3.93 -4.52
CA ASP A 41 10.04 3.68 -5.96
C ASP A 41 11.54 3.62 -6.36
N PRO A 42 11.88 3.25 -7.60
CA PRO A 42 13.27 3.18 -8.05
C PRO A 42 14.06 4.50 -7.95
N PHE A 43 13.38 5.63 -7.81
CA PHE A 43 13.98 6.96 -7.64
C PHE A 43 14.08 7.38 -6.16
N GLY A 44 13.66 6.52 -5.23
CA GLY A 44 13.72 6.76 -3.79
C GLY A 44 12.49 7.47 -3.20
N ASN A 45 11.44 7.71 -4.00
CA ASN A 45 10.25 8.40 -3.51
C ASN A 45 9.40 7.46 -2.65
N PRO A 46 9.02 7.86 -1.42
CA PRO A 46 8.23 7.01 -0.55
C PRO A 46 6.76 6.94 -1.00
N PHE A 47 6.21 5.73 -0.98
CA PHE A 47 4.81 5.46 -1.24
C PHE A 47 4.22 4.47 -0.23
N CYS A 48 2.90 4.48 -0.12
CA CYS A 48 2.11 3.50 0.59
C CYS A 48 0.91 3.14 -0.28
N ILE A 49 0.63 1.84 -0.37
CA ILE A 49 -0.55 1.30 -1.02
C ILE A 49 -1.45 0.74 0.07
N VAL A 50 -2.68 1.24 0.14
CA VAL A 50 -3.71 0.79 1.08
C VAL A 50 -4.86 0.14 0.33
N ASP A 51 -5.41 -0.92 0.91
CA ASP A 51 -6.65 -1.54 0.48
C ASP A 51 -7.81 -0.55 0.68
N GLU A 52 -8.49 -0.18 -0.41
CA GLU A 52 -9.56 0.80 -0.39
C GLU A 52 -10.74 0.38 0.50
N MET A 53 -10.92 -0.94 0.69
CA MET A 53 -11.98 -1.49 1.55
C MET A 53 -11.72 -1.24 3.03
N THR A 54 -10.50 -0.87 3.39
CA THR A 54 -10.10 -0.59 4.78
C THR A 54 -9.97 0.90 5.09
N LEU A 55 -10.24 1.76 4.10
CA LEU A 55 -10.20 3.21 4.31
C LEU A 55 -11.28 3.66 5.26
N PHE A 56 -10.86 4.44 6.26
CA PHE A 56 -11.80 5.20 7.06
C PHE A 56 -12.37 6.34 6.22
N THR A 57 -13.56 6.13 5.66
CA THR A 57 -14.38 7.19 5.10
C THR A 57 -15.32 7.63 6.21
N SER A 58 -14.97 8.70 6.92
CA SER A 58 -15.84 9.33 7.91
C SER A 58 -17.25 9.49 7.30
N ASN A 59 -18.19 8.62 7.68
CA ASN A 59 -19.52 8.40 7.11
C ASN A 59 -19.95 9.38 6.00
N GLN A 60 -19.98 8.89 4.76
CA GLN A 60 -20.89 9.42 3.74
C GLN A 60 -22.31 9.14 4.25
N LYS A 61 -22.98 10.17 4.79
CA LYS A 61 -24.42 10.13 5.11
C LYS A 61 -25.25 10.21 3.84
#